data_AF-A0AAX0BP22-F1
#
_entry.id   AF-A0AAX0BP22-F1
#
_cell.length_a   1.000
_cell.length_b   1.000
_cell.length_c   1.000
_cell.angle_alpha   90.00
_cell.angle_beta   90.00
_cell.angle_gamma   90.00
#
_symmetry.space_group_name_H-M   'P 1'
#
loop_
_entity.id
_entity.type
_entity.pdbx_description
1 polymer ?
#
loop_
_entity_poly.entity_id
_entity_poly.type
_entity_poly.pdbx_seq_one_letter_code
_entity_poly.pdbx_strand_id
1 'polypeptide(L)'
;MNGGSFIRNTFAFFKGLLFVGCHWNSWPLWYLLSVFYAFVFLSFIIYKRELSRKVLAILAVGVYLIANEFTIILNYGYELNGLGQKLIKVASAVFVNGRIFTGFFYIVVGFLIAQYKQVLFRRKSSVFLVFIAVSICGKIATEGLQERCFLASLAVSVFCFILISKVPDCKCWHTCRNLSTKIYLLHMIVYSFLDIVILGDRYANGLKCFVITMIGTIILSFGLIYFEKKSKVIEKLF
;
A
#
# COMPACT_ATOMS: atom_id res chain seq x y z
N MET A 1 -19.91 -4.15 16.21
CA MET A 1 -19.46 -4.82 17.45
C MET A 1 -20.34 -6.06 17.59
N ASN A 2 -19.81 -7.26 17.33
CA ASN A 2 -20.58 -8.50 17.50
C ASN A 2 -20.31 -9.04 18.91
N GLY A 3 -21.36 -9.44 19.63
CA GLY A 3 -21.34 -9.90 21.03
C GLY A 3 -20.59 -11.22 21.26
N GLY A 4 -19.30 -11.27 20.92
CA GLY A 4 -18.39 -12.32 21.38
C GLY A 4 -17.82 -12.01 22.76
N SER A 5 -17.43 -13.07 23.49
CA SER A 5 -16.74 -12.95 24.79
C SER A 5 -15.56 -11.98 24.70
N PHE A 6 -15.27 -11.26 25.80
CA PHE A 6 -14.19 -10.27 25.90
C PHE A 6 -12.87 -10.77 25.30
N ILE A 7 -12.53 -12.04 25.55
CA ILE A 7 -11.33 -12.71 25.03
C ILE A 7 -11.29 -12.73 23.50
N ARG A 8 -12.42 -13.03 22.84
CA ARG A 8 -12.51 -13.05 21.38
C ARG A 8 -12.33 -11.66 20.77
N ASN A 9 -12.85 -10.64 21.43
CA ASN A 9 -12.70 -9.25 20.98
C ASN A 9 -11.26 -8.76 21.16
N THR A 10 -10.62 -9.09 22.28
CA THR A 10 -9.21 -8.79 22.53
C THR A 10 -8.30 -9.51 21.52
N PHE A 11 -8.54 -10.79 21.25
CA PHE A 11 -7.80 -11.52 20.23
C PHE A 11 -8.00 -10.92 18.83
N ALA A 12 -9.24 -10.57 18.46
CA ALA A 12 -9.54 -9.92 17.20
C ALA A 12 -8.85 -8.55 17.08
N PHE A 13 -8.72 -7.82 18.18
CA PHE A 13 -7.98 -6.56 18.25
C PHE A 13 -6.48 -6.79 17.99
N PHE A 14 -5.81 -7.64 18.77
CA PHE A 14 -4.37 -7.90 18.55
C PHE A 14 -4.08 -8.52 17.18
N LYS A 15 -4.97 -9.38 16.67
CA LYS A 15 -4.88 -9.91 15.32
C LYS A 15 -4.96 -8.79 14.27
N GLY A 16 -5.94 -7.89 14.41
CA GLY A 16 -6.10 -6.74 13.52
C GLY A 16 -4.87 -5.83 13.51
N LEU A 17 -4.24 -5.65 14.67
CA LEU A 17 -3.10 -4.77 14.84
C LEU A 17 -1.80 -5.36 14.27
N LEU A 18 -1.50 -6.61 14.63
CA LEU A 18 -0.21 -7.23 14.34
C LEU A 18 -0.19 -8.02 13.04
N PHE A 19 -1.30 -8.63 12.62
CA PHE A 19 -1.29 -9.57 11.50
C PHE A 19 -2.13 -9.14 10.31
N VAL A 20 -2.92 -8.07 10.44
CA VAL A 20 -3.76 -7.55 9.34
C VAL A 20 -3.39 -6.11 9.02
N GLY A 21 -3.02 -5.32 10.03
CA GLY A 21 -2.75 -3.90 9.90
C GLY A 21 -3.99 -3.11 9.48
N CYS A 22 -5.18 -3.61 9.80
CA CYS A 22 -6.43 -2.93 9.52
C CYS A 22 -7.34 -3.03 10.74
N HIS A 23 -7.57 -1.88 11.38
CA HIS A 23 -8.68 -1.64 12.29
C HIS A 23 -9.75 -0.78 11.61
N TRP A 24 -10.83 -0.48 12.33
CA TRP A 24 -11.90 0.37 11.83
C TRP A 24 -11.35 1.70 11.28
N ASN A 25 -11.53 1.92 9.98
CA ASN A 25 -11.03 3.06 9.22
C ASN A 25 -9.51 3.35 9.32
N SER A 26 -8.69 2.38 9.73
CA SER A 26 -7.22 2.46 9.73
C SER A 26 -6.61 1.73 8.52
N TRP A 27 -7.22 1.87 7.35
CA TRP A 27 -6.74 1.25 6.10
C TRP A 27 -5.29 1.61 5.69
N PRO A 28 -4.70 2.76 6.05
CA PRO A 28 -3.29 3.05 5.73
C PRO A 28 -2.30 2.20 6.54
N LEU A 29 -2.73 1.62 7.66
CA LEU A 29 -1.83 1.01 8.66
C LEU A 29 -1.19 -0.30 8.17
N TRP A 30 -1.82 -1.01 7.22
CA TRP A 30 -1.30 -2.29 6.75
C TRP A 30 -0.02 -2.13 5.94
N TYR A 31 0.12 -1.04 5.18
CA TYR A 31 1.35 -0.75 4.45
C TYR A 31 2.49 -0.47 5.43
N LEU A 32 2.24 0.28 6.52
CA LEU A 32 3.25 0.56 7.54
C LEU A 32 3.71 -0.72 8.24
N LEU A 33 2.76 -1.58 8.63
CA LEU A 33 3.04 -2.88 9.23
C LEU A 33 3.81 -3.80 8.27
N SER A 34 3.43 -3.79 6.98
CA SER A 34 4.13 -4.52 5.93
C SER A 34 5.59 -4.06 5.77
N VAL A 35 5.82 -2.75 5.82
CA VAL A 35 7.17 -2.16 5.80
C VAL A 35 7.96 -2.55 7.04
N PHE A 36 7.35 -2.49 8.24
CA PHE A 36 7.99 -2.93 9.48
C PHE A 36 8.45 -4.39 9.40
N TYR A 37 7.57 -5.30 8.96
CA TYR A 37 7.94 -6.70 8.79
C TYR A 37 9.00 -6.92 7.72
N ALA A 38 8.93 -6.20 6.61
CA ALA A 38 9.95 -6.25 5.57
C ALA A 38 11.33 -5.84 6.12
N PHE A 39 11.41 -4.78 6.93
CA PHE A 39 12.66 -4.36 7.54
C PHE A 39 13.18 -5.37 8.56
N VAL A 40 12.33 -5.87 9.47
CA VAL A 40 12.75 -6.92 10.43
C VAL A 40 13.30 -8.14 9.70
N PHE A 41 12.62 -8.57 8.64
CA PHE A 41 13.05 -9.71 7.83
C PHE A 41 14.36 -9.45 7.09
N LEU A 42 14.52 -8.26 6.48
CA LEU A 42 15.77 -7.85 5.84
C LEU A 42 16.93 -7.77 6.83
N SER A 43 16.72 -7.15 7.98
CA SER A 43 17.73 -7.07 9.04
C SER A 43 18.15 -8.46 9.49
N PHE A 44 17.20 -9.40 9.67
CA PHE A 44 17.52 -10.77 10.02
C PHE A 44 18.34 -11.49 8.94
N ILE A 45 17.97 -11.33 7.67
CA ILE A 45 18.67 -11.94 6.53
C ILE A 45 20.08 -11.39 6.39
N ILE A 46 20.23 -10.06 6.40
CA ILE A 46 21.50 -9.37 6.21
C ILE A 46 22.44 -9.68 7.38
N TYR A 47 21.92 -9.66 8.62
CA TYR A 47 22.71 -9.90 9.83
C TYR A 47 23.17 -11.36 9.98
N LYS A 48 22.40 -12.33 9.48
CA LYS A 48 22.70 -13.76 9.74
C LYS A 48 23.27 -14.54 8.57
N ARG A 49 23.07 -14.12 7.32
CA ARG A 49 23.31 -15.01 6.16
C ARG A 49 24.06 -14.39 4.97
N GLU A 50 24.51 -13.13 5.05
CA GLU A 50 25.24 -12.44 3.97
C GLU A 50 24.73 -12.77 2.56
N LEU A 51 23.39 -12.76 2.37
CA LEU A 51 22.80 -13.24 1.12
C LEU A 51 23.21 -12.36 -0.06
N SER A 52 23.56 -13.02 -1.18
CA SER A 52 23.84 -12.31 -2.42
C SER A 52 22.62 -11.56 -2.93
N ARG A 53 22.86 -10.42 -3.60
CA ARG A 53 21.81 -9.54 -4.15
C ARG A 53 20.84 -10.26 -5.09
N LYS A 54 21.34 -11.21 -5.88
CA LYS A 54 20.52 -12.02 -6.80
C LYS A 54 19.56 -12.90 -6.03
N VAL A 55 20.02 -13.53 -4.95
CA VAL A 55 19.19 -14.38 -4.09
C VAL A 55 18.13 -13.54 -3.39
N LEU A 56 18.47 -12.33 -2.92
CA LEU A 56 17.49 -11.42 -2.32
C LEU A 56 16.39 -11.02 -3.30
N ALA A 57 16.75 -10.71 -4.55
CA ALA A 57 15.78 -10.37 -5.59
C ALA A 57 14.86 -11.56 -5.94
N ILE A 58 15.42 -12.76 -6.08
CA ILE A 58 14.65 -13.98 -6.33
C ILE A 58 13.68 -14.26 -5.18
N LEU A 59 14.15 -14.12 -3.93
CA LEU A 59 13.31 -14.29 -2.75
C LEU A 59 12.17 -13.27 -2.70
N ALA A 60 12.44 -12.01 -3.01
CA ALA A 60 11.44 -10.95 -3.05
C ALA A 60 10.34 -11.22 -4.08
N VAL A 61 10.73 -11.64 -5.29
CA VAL A 61 9.78 -12.03 -6.34
C VAL A 61 8.99 -13.27 -5.90
N GLY A 62 9.66 -14.29 -5.36
CA GLY A 62 8.99 -15.52 -4.89
C GLY A 62 7.95 -15.24 -3.80
N VAL A 63 8.30 -14.43 -2.80
CA VAL A 63 7.37 -14.02 -1.74
C VAL A 63 6.20 -13.21 -2.32
N TYR A 64 6.45 -12.31 -3.28
CA TYR A 64 5.40 -11.54 -3.93
C TYR A 64 4.39 -12.43 -4.67
N LEU A 65 4.87 -13.41 -5.44
CA LEU A 65 4.02 -14.32 -6.20
C LEU A 65 3.18 -15.19 -5.25
N ILE A 66 3.80 -15.79 -4.24
CA ILE A 66 3.11 -16.61 -3.23
C ILE A 66 2.05 -15.79 -2.49
N ALA A 67 2.37 -14.54 -2.11
CA ALA A 67 1.46 -13.66 -1.42
C ALA A 67 0.22 -13.28 -2.25
N ASN A 68 0.41 -13.02 -3.54
CA ASN A 68 -0.69 -12.71 -4.45
C ASN A 68 -1.53 -13.95 -4.76
N GLU A 69 -0.91 -15.11 -5.00
CA GLU A 69 -1.61 -16.38 -5.19
C GLU A 69 -2.46 -16.75 -3.97
N PHE A 70 -1.89 -16.63 -2.77
CA PHE A 70 -2.64 -16.82 -1.53
C PHE A 70 -3.87 -15.91 -1.44
N THR A 71 -3.76 -14.65 -1.89
CA THR A 71 -4.87 -13.71 -1.91
C THR A 71 -5.93 -14.07 -2.97
N ILE A 72 -5.50 -14.52 -4.14
CA ILE A 72 -6.39 -14.95 -5.23
C ILE A 72 -7.19 -16.18 -4.80
N ILE A 73 -6.54 -17.20 -4.26
CA ILE A 73 -7.19 -18.43 -3.79
C ILE A 73 -8.28 -18.11 -2.76
N LEU A 74 -8.01 -17.20 -1.83
CA LEU A 74 -8.98 -16.79 -0.82
C LEU A 74 -10.16 -16.00 -1.39
N ASN A 75 -9.94 -15.18 -2.43
CA ASN A 75 -11.00 -14.36 -3.03
C ASN A 75 -11.93 -15.17 -3.95
N TYR A 76 -11.37 -16.13 -4.71
CA TYR A 76 -12.12 -16.92 -5.68
C TYR A 76 -12.63 -18.26 -5.11
N GLY A 77 -12.28 -18.58 -3.86
CA GLY A 77 -12.80 -19.76 -3.17
C GLY A 77 -12.35 -21.09 -3.79
N TYR A 78 -11.17 -21.12 -4.44
CA TYR A 78 -10.66 -22.34 -5.05
C TYR A 78 -10.52 -23.46 -4.00
N GLU A 79 -11.22 -24.57 -4.22
CA GLU A 79 -11.11 -25.76 -3.39
C GLU A 79 -9.80 -26.48 -3.68
N LEU A 80 -8.79 -26.20 -2.86
CA LEU A 80 -7.60 -27.02 -2.82
C LEU A 80 -7.90 -28.31 -2.04
N ASN A 81 -7.40 -29.44 -2.53
CA ASN A 81 -7.50 -30.71 -1.83
C ASN A 81 -6.29 -30.96 -0.93
N GLY A 82 -6.51 -31.65 0.21
CA GLY A 82 -5.44 -32.14 1.07
C GLY A 82 -4.72 -31.09 1.93
N LEU A 83 -3.39 -31.16 2.00
CA LEU A 83 -2.55 -30.32 2.87
C LEU A 83 -2.60 -28.82 2.51
N GLY A 84 -2.76 -28.49 1.22
CA GLY A 84 -2.83 -27.11 0.75
C GLY A 84 -4.00 -26.33 1.35
N GLN A 85 -5.18 -26.96 1.45
CA GLN A 85 -6.36 -26.36 2.05
C GLN A 85 -6.17 -26.07 3.55
N LYS A 86 -5.52 -26.99 4.27
CA LYS A 86 -5.24 -26.84 5.70
C LYS A 86 -4.29 -25.66 5.94
N LEU A 87 -3.22 -25.56 5.16
CA LEU A 87 -2.26 -24.45 5.25
C LEU A 87 -2.92 -23.10 4.96
N ILE A 88 -3.75 -23.02 3.92
CA ILE A 88 -4.44 -21.78 3.58
C ILE A 88 -5.47 -21.38 4.63
N LYS A 89 -6.22 -22.34 5.20
CA LYS A 89 -7.15 -22.08 6.31
C LYS A 89 -6.43 -21.54 7.55
N VAL A 90 -5.28 -22.11 7.91
CA VAL A 90 -4.46 -21.61 9.03
C VAL A 90 -3.89 -20.23 8.71
N ALA A 91 -3.34 -20.04 7.51
CA ALA A 91 -2.77 -18.76 7.10
C ALA A 91 -3.84 -17.66 7.03
N SER A 92 -5.04 -17.94 6.54
CA SER A 92 -6.14 -16.97 6.48
C SER A 92 -6.71 -16.66 7.86
N ALA A 93 -6.68 -17.63 8.77
CA ALA A 93 -7.01 -17.42 10.18
C ALA A 93 -6.05 -16.45 10.88
N VAL A 94 -4.81 -16.28 10.39
CA VAL A 94 -3.82 -15.35 10.95
C VAL A 94 -3.78 -14.03 10.16
N PHE A 95 -3.48 -14.08 8.86
CA PHE A 95 -3.14 -12.90 8.04
C PHE A 95 -4.30 -12.31 7.23
N VAL A 96 -5.45 -13.01 7.17
CA VAL A 96 -6.63 -12.66 6.34
C VAL A 96 -6.36 -12.72 4.83
N ASN A 97 -5.24 -12.19 4.34
CA ASN A 97 -4.77 -12.28 2.95
C ASN A 97 -3.25 -12.06 2.88
N GLY A 98 -2.66 -12.11 1.68
CA GLY A 98 -1.21 -12.01 1.50
C GLY A 98 -0.65 -10.58 1.45
N ARG A 99 -1.48 -9.55 1.60
CA ARG A 99 -1.08 -8.16 1.32
C ARG A 99 0.15 -7.70 2.12
N ILE A 100 0.27 -8.13 3.38
CA ILE A 100 1.38 -7.74 4.26
C ILE A 100 2.73 -8.25 3.75
N PHE A 101 2.76 -9.36 3.01
CA PHE A 101 4.00 -9.89 2.47
C PHE A 101 4.44 -9.17 1.19
N THR A 102 3.54 -8.43 0.52
CA THR A 102 3.87 -7.70 -0.71
C THR A 102 4.83 -6.54 -0.47
N GLY A 103 4.84 -5.94 0.72
CA GLY A 103 5.77 -4.84 1.04
C GLY A 103 7.23 -5.27 1.01
N PHE A 104 7.55 -6.53 1.32
CA PHE A 104 8.94 -7.03 1.21
C PHE A 104 9.48 -6.87 -0.21
N PHE A 105 8.66 -7.18 -1.22
CA PHE A 105 9.01 -6.96 -2.62
C PHE A 105 9.32 -5.50 -2.92
N TYR A 106 8.43 -4.58 -2.52
CA TYR A 106 8.63 -3.15 -2.79
C TYR A 106 9.86 -2.58 -2.08
N ILE A 107 10.16 -3.02 -0.85
CA ILE A 107 11.37 -2.60 -0.14
C ILE A 107 12.63 -3.11 -0.86
N VAL A 108 12.67 -4.38 -1.26
CA VAL A 108 13.82 -4.94 -1.99
C VAL A 108 13.99 -4.26 -3.34
N VAL A 109 12.91 -3.99 -4.08
CA VAL A 109 12.97 -3.23 -5.33
C VAL A 109 13.50 -1.82 -5.10
N GLY A 110 13.03 -1.12 -4.06
CA GLY A 110 13.54 0.20 -3.68
C GLY A 110 15.04 0.18 -3.37
N PHE A 111 15.50 -0.85 -2.63
CA PHE A 111 16.91 -1.07 -2.35
C PHE A 111 17.74 -1.28 -3.62
N LEU A 112 17.26 -2.11 -4.56
CA LEU A 112 17.93 -2.33 -5.85
C LEU A 112 17.97 -1.06 -6.69
N ILE A 113 16.88 -0.28 -6.74
CA ILE A 113 16.83 1.01 -7.44
C ILE A 113 17.86 1.99 -6.86
N ALA A 114 17.98 2.07 -5.54
CA ALA A 114 18.96 2.93 -4.89
C ALA A 114 20.40 2.54 -5.24
N GLN A 115 20.69 1.24 -5.31
CA GLN A 115 22.01 0.73 -5.68
C GLN A 115 22.35 0.97 -7.16
N TYR A 116 21.40 0.74 -8.06
CA TYR A 116 21.60 0.89 -9.51
C TYR A 116 21.24 2.28 -10.04
N LYS A 117 21.15 3.28 -9.15
CA LYS A 117 20.73 4.65 -9.47
C LYS A 117 21.50 5.22 -10.66
N GLN A 118 22.83 5.08 -10.71
CA GLN A 118 23.64 5.63 -11.81
C GLN A 118 23.26 5.06 -13.19
N VAL A 119 22.99 3.75 -13.25
CA VAL A 119 22.56 3.08 -14.48
C VAL A 119 21.15 3.52 -14.87
N LEU A 120 20.28 3.68 -13.87
CA LEU A 120 18.90 4.12 -14.06
C LEU A 120 18.81 5.54 -14.63
N PHE A 121 19.60 6.48 -14.09
CA PHE A 121 19.61 7.88 -14.52
C PHE A 121 20.18 8.09 -15.92
N ARG A 122 20.92 7.12 -16.48
CA ARG A 122 21.37 7.13 -17.87
C ARG A 122 20.25 6.86 -18.87
N ARG A 123 19.13 6.27 -18.43
CA ARG A 123 17.98 5.96 -19.28
C ARG A 123 17.11 7.21 -19.49
N LYS A 124 16.48 7.30 -20.67
CA LYS A 124 15.48 8.34 -20.95
C LYS A 124 14.19 8.05 -20.16
N SER A 125 13.57 9.10 -19.60
CA SER A 125 12.29 8.99 -18.87
C SER A 125 11.17 8.41 -19.73
N SER A 126 11.22 8.60 -21.06
CA SER A 126 10.26 8.04 -22.01
C SER A 126 10.14 6.52 -21.98
N VAL A 127 11.22 5.81 -21.61
CA VAL A 127 11.20 4.35 -21.45
C VAL A 127 10.19 3.94 -20.37
N PHE A 128 10.11 4.69 -19.28
CA PHE A 128 9.17 4.40 -18.20
C PHE A 128 7.73 4.77 -18.55
N LEU A 129 7.51 5.74 -19.44
CA LEU A 129 6.16 6.02 -19.98
C LEU A 129 5.62 4.83 -20.78
N VAL A 130 6.49 4.17 -21.57
CA VAL A 130 6.12 2.94 -22.29
C VAL A 130 5.77 1.83 -21.29
N PHE A 131 6.59 1.61 -20.26
CA PHE A 131 6.27 0.61 -19.24
C PHE A 131 4.98 0.91 -18.47
N ILE A 132 4.69 2.18 -18.19
CA ILE A 132 3.42 2.61 -17.58
C ILE A 132 2.25 2.25 -18.50
N ALA A 133 2.32 2.60 -19.78
CA ALA A 133 1.28 2.29 -20.76
C ALA A 133 1.05 0.78 -20.88
N VAL A 134 2.13 0.00 -21.04
CA VAL A 134 2.06 -1.47 -21.10
C VAL A 134 1.47 -2.06 -19.82
N SER A 135 1.82 -1.53 -18.65
CA SER A 135 1.28 -2.02 -17.37
C SER A 135 -0.21 -1.69 -17.20
N ILE A 136 -0.67 -0.54 -17.69
CA ILE A 136 -2.10 -0.19 -17.70
C ILE A 136 -2.86 -1.11 -18.65
N CYS A 137 -2.37 -1.30 -19.88
CA CYS A 137 -2.99 -2.21 -20.85
C CYS A 137 -3.02 -3.65 -20.32
N GLY A 138 -1.92 -4.13 -19.75
CA GLY A 138 -1.83 -5.46 -19.15
C GLY A 138 -2.79 -5.65 -17.98
N LYS A 139 -2.94 -4.65 -17.11
CA LYS A 139 -3.91 -4.66 -16.01
C LYS A 139 -5.37 -4.68 -16.49
N ILE A 140 -5.67 -4.11 -17.66
CA ILE A 140 -7.02 -4.15 -18.24
C ILE A 140 -7.27 -5.49 -18.96
N ALA A 141 -6.24 -6.06 -19.59
CA ALA A 141 -6.36 -7.25 -20.43
C ALA A 141 -6.21 -8.58 -19.68
N THR A 142 -5.75 -8.56 -18.42
CA THR A 142 -5.45 -9.79 -17.66
C THR A 142 -6.12 -9.78 -16.29
N GLU A 143 -6.35 -10.97 -15.75
CA GLU A 143 -6.94 -11.21 -14.44
C GLU A 143 -6.00 -12.06 -13.57
N GLY A 144 -6.32 -12.17 -12.27
CA GLY A 144 -5.59 -13.03 -11.34
C GLY A 144 -4.16 -12.56 -11.10
N LEU A 145 -3.19 -13.49 -11.19
CA LEU A 145 -1.79 -13.19 -10.85
C LEU A 145 -1.13 -12.25 -11.86
N GLN A 146 -1.49 -12.36 -13.14
CA GLN A 146 -0.93 -11.52 -14.20
C GLN A 146 -1.28 -10.04 -13.96
N GLU A 147 -2.54 -9.77 -13.58
CA GLU A 147 -2.99 -8.42 -13.20
C GLU A 147 -2.11 -7.85 -12.07
N ARG A 148 -1.84 -8.65 -11.03
CA ARG A 148 -1.02 -8.24 -9.88
C ARG A 148 0.44 -7.98 -10.26
N CYS A 149 0.98 -8.70 -11.23
CA CYS A 149 2.32 -8.45 -11.76
C CYS A 149 2.37 -7.14 -12.56
N PHE A 150 1.34 -6.86 -13.38
CA PHE A 150 1.24 -5.57 -14.09
C PHE A 150 1.04 -4.40 -13.12
N LEU A 151 0.30 -4.58 -12.02
CA LEU A 151 0.18 -3.56 -10.98
C LEU A 151 1.52 -3.27 -10.27
N ALA A 152 2.31 -4.30 -9.96
CA ALA A 152 3.66 -4.11 -9.43
C ALA A 152 4.57 -3.38 -10.42
N SER A 153 4.54 -3.81 -11.69
CA SER A 153 5.29 -3.14 -12.78
C SER A 153 4.88 -1.68 -12.92
N LEU A 154 3.58 -1.37 -12.84
CA LEU A 154 3.06 -0.01 -12.89
C LEU A 154 3.63 0.83 -11.74
N ALA A 155 3.55 0.34 -10.51
CA ALA A 155 4.04 1.05 -9.33
C ALA A 155 5.55 1.35 -9.43
N VAL A 156 6.35 0.35 -9.83
CA VAL A 156 7.81 0.51 -10.01
C VAL A 156 8.13 1.47 -11.15
N SER A 157 7.39 1.40 -12.26
CA SER A 157 7.62 2.25 -13.43
C SER A 157 7.27 3.72 -13.15
N VAL A 158 6.16 3.98 -12.46
CA VAL A 158 5.80 5.33 -12.00
C VAL A 158 6.86 5.89 -11.07
N PHE A 159 7.33 5.09 -10.12
CA PHE A 159 8.38 5.52 -9.19
C PHE A 159 9.69 5.88 -9.92
N CYS A 160 10.16 5.02 -10.83
CA CYS A 160 11.35 5.29 -11.66
C CYS A 160 11.16 6.51 -12.57
N PHE A 161 9.97 6.67 -13.16
CA PHE A 161 9.64 7.85 -13.98
C PHE A 161 9.80 9.14 -13.18
N ILE A 162 9.23 9.19 -11.97
CA ILE A 162 9.32 10.36 -11.09
C ILE A 162 10.78 10.65 -10.71
N LEU A 163 11.57 9.62 -10.38
CA LEU A 163 12.98 9.78 -10.02
C LEU A 163 13.83 10.37 -11.15
N ILE A 164 13.61 9.94 -12.39
CA ILE A 164 14.41 10.36 -13.55
C ILE A 164 13.95 11.71 -14.11
N SER A 165 12.65 12.01 -14.02
CA SER A 165 12.07 13.20 -14.64
C SER A 165 12.53 14.53 -14.03
N LYS A 166 13.34 14.50 -12.96
CA LYS A 166 13.93 15.66 -12.28
C LYS A 166 12.92 16.81 -12.22
N VAL A 167 11.84 16.60 -11.46
CA VAL A 167 10.75 17.58 -11.36
C VAL A 167 11.34 18.93 -10.91
N PRO A 168 11.09 20.03 -11.65
CA PRO A 168 11.68 21.32 -11.34
C PRO A 168 11.26 21.81 -9.96
N ASP A 169 12.21 22.38 -9.22
CA ASP A 169 11.96 22.98 -7.91
C ASP A 169 11.19 24.29 -8.08
N CYS A 170 9.86 24.22 -7.95
CA CYS A 170 8.96 25.35 -8.12
C CYS A 170 7.94 25.43 -6.97
N LYS A 171 7.43 26.64 -6.69
CA LYS A 171 6.43 26.87 -5.63
C LYS A 171 5.18 25.99 -5.79
N CYS A 172 4.80 25.68 -7.03
CA CYS A 172 3.68 24.79 -7.33
C CYS A 172 3.97 23.36 -6.83
N TRP A 173 5.18 22.83 -7.05
CA TRP A 173 5.59 21.52 -6.56
C TRP A 173 5.51 21.41 -5.04
N HIS A 174 6.04 22.41 -4.30
CA HIS A 174 5.97 22.45 -2.83
C HIS A 174 4.52 22.47 -2.34
N THR A 175 3.66 23.25 -3.01
CA THR A 175 2.24 23.32 -2.67
C THR A 175 1.54 21.99 -2.92
N CYS A 176 1.76 21.35 -4.07
CA CYS A 176 1.21 20.04 -4.40
C CYS A 176 1.71 18.95 -3.44
N ARG A 177 2.98 19.01 -3.03
CA ARG A 177 3.55 18.06 -2.07
C ARG A 177 2.93 18.21 -0.68
N ASN A 178 2.79 19.45 -0.19
CA ASN A 178 2.11 19.73 1.08
C ASN A 178 0.63 19.28 1.04
N LEU A 179 -0.07 19.60 -0.06
CA LEU A 179 -1.46 19.18 -0.28
C LEU A 179 -1.60 17.65 -0.29
N SER A 180 -0.73 16.93 -1.00
CA SER A 180 -0.77 15.47 -1.09
C SER A 180 -0.58 14.81 0.28
N THR A 181 0.38 15.28 1.09
CA THR A 181 0.58 14.78 2.46
C THR A 181 -0.67 14.99 3.32
N LYS A 182 -1.28 16.18 3.25
CA LYS A 182 -2.50 16.49 4.02
C LYS A 182 -3.68 15.65 3.58
N ILE A 183 -3.92 15.53 2.28
CA ILE A 183 -4.96 14.64 1.76
C ILE A 183 -4.74 13.21 2.27
N TYR A 184 -3.50 12.71 2.22
CA TYR A 184 -3.17 11.39 2.74
C TYR A 184 -3.48 11.23 4.24
N LEU A 185 -3.22 12.23 5.08
CA LEU A 185 -3.54 12.15 6.51
C LEU A 185 -5.05 12.30 6.79
N LEU A 186 -5.74 13.13 6.02
CA LEU A 186 -7.12 13.55 6.31
C LEU A 186 -8.18 12.65 5.66
N HIS A 187 -7.88 11.98 4.54
CA HIS A 187 -8.91 11.29 3.77
C HIS A 187 -9.62 10.18 4.51
N MET A 188 -8.93 9.45 5.39
CA MET A 188 -9.56 8.44 6.21
C MET A 188 -10.44 9.05 7.31
N ILE A 189 -10.08 10.22 7.85
CA ILE A 189 -10.88 10.94 8.85
C ILE A 189 -12.16 11.48 8.21
N VAL A 190 -12.03 12.15 7.07
CA VAL A 190 -13.18 12.68 6.31
C VAL A 190 -14.10 11.55 5.87
N TYR A 191 -13.54 10.45 5.34
CA TYR A 191 -14.32 9.27 4.98
C TYR A 191 -15.08 8.69 6.19
N SER A 192 -14.40 8.55 7.33
CA SER A 192 -15.02 8.04 8.57
C SER A 192 -16.19 8.91 9.00
N PHE A 193 -16.02 10.23 8.97
CA PHE A 193 -17.06 11.17 9.35
C PHE A 193 -18.26 11.07 8.41
N LEU A 194 -18.03 11.03 7.09
CA LEU A 194 -19.10 10.88 6.08
C LEU A 194 -19.86 9.56 6.23
N ASP A 195 -19.15 8.46 6.47
CA ASP A 195 -19.75 7.12 6.65
C ASP A 195 -20.62 7.06 7.91
N ILE A 196 -20.12 7.56 9.04
CA ILE A 196 -20.80 7.49 10.35
C ILE A 196 -21.97 8.48 10.45
N VAL A 197 -21.79 9.71 9.95
CA VAL A 197 -22.72 10.82 10.24
C VAL A 197 -23.77 11.02 9.13
N ILE A 198 -23.40 10.82 7.87
CA ILE A 198 -24.27 11.20 6.73
C ILE A 198 -24.96 9.99 6.12
N LEU A 199 -24.23 8.89 5.89
CA LEU A 199 -24.74 7.77 5.12
C LEU A 199 -25.44 6.74 5.98
N GLY A 200 -25.00 6.53 7.22
CA GLY A 200 -25.60 5.56 8.16
C GLY A 200 -25.53 4.09 7.69
N ASP A 201 -25.10 3.85 6.46
CA ASP A 201 -25.09 2.57 5.79
C ASP A 201 -23.75 2.36 5.09
N ARG A 202 -22.98 1.40 5.60
CA ARG A 202 -21.62 1.11 5.13
C ARG A 202 -21.70 0.55 3.71
N TYR A 203 -20.93 1.13 2.79
CA TYR A 203 -20.71 0.65 1.42
C TYR A 203 -21.83 0.90 0.39
N ALA A 204 -22.93 1.58 0.72
CA ALA A 204 -24.07 1.72 -0.20
C ALA A 204 -23.78 2.49 -1.51
N ASN A 205 -22.74 3.34 -1.57
CA ASN A 205 -22.40 4.11 -2.77
C ASN A 205 -20.90 4.41 -2.92
N GLY A 206 -20.08 3.40 -3.22
CA GLY A 206 -18.61 3.52 -3.29
C GLY A 206 -18.09 4.71 -4.12
N LEU A 207 -18.67 4.97 -5.30
CA LEU A 207 -18.25 6.09 -6.16
C LEU A 207 -18.65 7.46 -5.59
N LYS A 208 -19.88 7.60 -5.07
CA LYS A 208 -20.35 8.87 -4.49
C LYS A 208 -19.55 9.21 -3.22
N CYS A 209 -19.31 8.22 -2.36
CA CYS A 209 -18.47 8.39 -1.18
C CYS A 209 -17.05 8.80 -1.54
N PHE A 210 -16.48 8.19 -2.59
CA PHE A 210 -15.15 8.55 -3.08
C PHE A 210 -15.07 10.00 -3.54
N VAL A 211 -16.00 10.45 -4.40
CA VAL A 211 -16.01 11.82 -4.92
C VAL A 211 -16.21 12.84 -3.80
N ILE A 212 -17.16 12.60 -2.89
CA ILE A 212 -17.43 13.51 -1.76
C ILE A 212 -16.22 13.58 -0.82
N THR A 213 -15.61 12.43 -0.49
CA THR A 213 -14.41 12.39 0.35
C THR A 213 -13.24 13.12 -0.32
N MET A 214 -13.04 12.93 -1.62
CA MET A 214 -12.00 13.60 -2.39
C MET A 214 -12.18 15.12 -2.38
N ILE A 215 -13.39 15.62 -2.68
CA ILE A 215 -13.69 17.06 -2.68
C ILE A 215 -13.52 17.63 -1.26
N GLY A 216 -14.10 16.97 -0.25
CA GLY A 216 -14.02 17.41 1.15
C GLY A 216 -12.59 17.48 1.67
N THR A 217 -11.75 16.49 1.35
CA THR A 217 -10.34 16.46 1.76
C THR A 217 -9.49 17.50 1.07
N ILE A 218 -9.73 17.77 -0.22
CA ILE A 218 -9.03 18.83 -0.95
C ILE A 218 -9.36 20.19 -0.32
N ILE A 219 -10.64 20.49 -0.09
CA ILE A 219 -11.08 21.74 0.54
C ILE A 219 -10.46 21.89 1.93
N LEU A 220 -10.54 20.84 2.77
CA LEU A 220 -9.98 20.87 4.12
C LEU A 220 -8.46 21.08 4.11
N SER A 221 -7.76 20.42 3.17
CA SER A 221 -6.30 20.52 3.03
C SER A 221 -5.87 21.93 2.60
N PHE A 222 -6.59 22.56 1.67
CA PHE A 222 -6.37 23.97 1.32
C PHE A 222 -6.64 24.91 2.49
N GLY A 223 -7.72 24.67 3.23
CA GLY A 223 -8.04 25.40 4.46
C GLY A 223 -6.88 25.32 5.48
N LEU A 224 -6.38 24.12 5.76
CA LEU A 224 -5.26 23.91 6.68
C LEU A 224 -3.97 24.60 6.22
N ILE A 225 -3.63 24.55 4.93
CA ILE A 225 -2.48 25.29 4.39
C ILE A 225 -2.63 26.81 4.60
N TYR A 226 -3.85 27.34 4.46
CA TYR A 226 -4.12 28.76 4.72
C TYR A 226 -4.02 29.11 6.21
N PHE A 227 -4.56 28.27 7.09
CA PHE A 227 -4.53 28.51 8.54
C PHE A 227 -3.16 28.30 9.19
N GLU A 228 -2.32 27.39 8.68
CA GLU A 228 -0.92 27.23 9.12
C GLU A 228 -0.12 28.51 8.94
N LYS A 229 -0.32 29.22 7.83
CA LYS A 229 0.34 30.53 7.60
C LYS A 229 -0.07 31.59 8.63
N LYS A 230 -1.17 31.38 9.35
CA LYS A 230 -1.77 32.33 10.29
C LYS A 230 -1.61 31.90 11.76
N SER A 231 -1.33 30.62 12.05
CA SER A 231 -1.25 30.08 13.41
C SER A 231 -0.13 29.06 13.60
N LYS A 232 0.84 29.40 14.46
CA LYS A 232 1.98 28.54 14.86
C LYS A 232 1.57 27.23 15.57
N VAL A 233 0.33 27.15 16.08
CA VAL A 233 -0.16 25.93 16.77
C VAL A 233 -0.54 24.86 15.76
N ILE A 234 -1.12 25.26 14.63
CA ILE A 234 -1.53 24.34 13.56
C ILE A 234 -0.29 23.82 12.81
N GLU A 235 0.73 24.67 12.63
CA GLU A 235 2.04 24.28 12.08
C GLU A 235 2.76 23.21 12.92
N LYS A 236 2.49 23.11 14.22
CA LYS A 236 3.08 22.05 15.08
C LYS A 236 2.30 20.73 15.05
N LEU A 237 1.07 20.74 14.55
CA LEU A 237 0.18 19.57 14.52
C LEU A 237 0.22 18.81 13.18
N PHE A 238 0.71 19.45 12.10
CA PHE A 238 0.77 18.92 10.74
C PHE A 238 2.14 19.15 10.10
#